data_AF-A0A9E4AFW1-F1
#
_entry.id   AF-A0A9E4AFW1-F1
#
_cell.length_a   1.000
_cell.length_b   1.000
_cell.length_c   1.000
_cell.angle_alpha   90.00
_cell.angle_beta   90.00
_cell.angle_gamma   90.00
#
_symmetry.space_group_name_H-M   'P 1'
#
loop_
_entity.id
_entity.type
_entity.pdbx_description
1 polymer ?
#
loop_
_entity_poly.entity_id
_entity_poly.type
_entity_poly.pdbx_seq_one_letter_code
_entity_poly.pdbx_strand_id
1 'polypeptide(L)'
;MVTLLPKTFNEICAHAKAQFPEECCGVILQADTQEFVRPCRNIQNEMHRDDPTAYPRDARTAYIMHPDDLISVHKEVETQHRPIKAFYHSHPNHEAYFSEKDKSDAMVWGEPAYPGVVYLVISIYEDTIRIVKAYAWDEVKSDFIEVVVQKTPSGAMQTASLKVRLTFPPEKITEPIIYYIGQQFRVVTNIRRANVTEESGWVMLEMRGASDEIERAIDYLKNIKVQVEPVEGDVVQ
;
A
#
# COMPACT_ATOMS: atom_id res chain seq x y z
N MET A 1 -2.05 -14.50 -11.61
CA MET A 1 -2.57 -13.21 -11.09
C MET A 1 -2.35 -13.17 -9.59
N VAL A 2 -2.15 -11.99 -9.00
CA VAL A 2 -2.05 -11.81 -7.54
C VAL A 2 -3.08 -10.79 -7.10
N THR A 3 -3.72 -11.04 -5.96
CA THR A 3 -4.71 -10.14 -5.38
C THR A 3 -4.18 -9.56 -4.07
N LEU A 4 -4.14 -8.24 -3.93
CA LEU A 4 -3.69 -7.53 -2.72
C LEU A 4 -4.84 -6.71 -2.12
N LEU A 5 -4.93 -6.65 -0.79
CA LEU A 5 -5.84 -5.73 -0.11
C LEU A 5 -5.46 -4.27 -0.43
N PRO A 6 -6.43 -3.35 -0.55
CA PRO A 6 -6.15 -1.93 -0.77
C PRO A 6 -5.19 -1.33 0.27
N LYS A 7 -5.37 -1.70 1.55
CA LYS A 7 -4.49 -1.30 2.65
C LYS A 7 -3.04 -1.76 2.42
N THR A 8 -2.83 -3.04 2.11
CA THR A 8 -1.51 -3.61 1.81
C THR A 8 -0.85 -2.92 0.63
N PHE A 9 -1.59 -2.68 -0.45
CA PHE A 9 -1.08 -1.96 -1.61
C PHE A 9 -0.61 -0.54 -1.23
N ASN A 10 -1.36 0.15 -0.38
CA ASN A 10 -1.01 1.49 0.09
C ASN A 10 0.21 1.45 1.02
N GLU A 11 0.32 0.46 1.91
CA GLU A 11 1.47 0.28 2.81
C GLU A 11 2.79 0.07 2.04
N ILE A 12 2.81 -0.81 1.03
CA ILE A 12 4.02 -1.03 0.23
C ILE A 12 4.38 0.21 -0.61
N CYS A 13 3.38 0.94 -1.12
CA CYS A 13 3.60 2.20 -1.83
C CYS A 13 4.15 3.29 -0.90
N ALA A 14 3.61 3.39 0.32
CA ALA A 14 4.09 4.35 1.32
C ALA A 14 5.53 4.02 1.74
N HIS A 15 5.86 2.74 1.89
CA HIS A 15 7.22 2.30 2.17
C HIS A 15 8.19 2.69 1.04
N ALA A 16 7.83 2.42 -0.22
CA ALA A 16 8.64 2.82 -1.38
C ALA A 16 8.90 4.33 -1.42
N LYS A 17 7.87 5.15 -1.15
CA LYS A 17 8.01 6.62 -1.08
C LYS A 17 8.93 7.06 0.06
N ALA A 18 8.87 6.40 1.21
CA ALA A 18 9.67 6.74 2.37
C ALA A 18 11.17 6.42 2.20
N GLN A 19 11.50 5.43 1.36
CA GLN A 19 12.89 5.02 1.12
C GLN A 19 13.52 5.69 -0.11
N PHE A 20 12.73 6.32 -0.98
CA PHE A 20 13.26 7.05 -2.13
C PHE A 20 14.34 8.06 -1.69
N PRO A 21 15.52 8.11 -2.34
CA PRO A 21 15.86 7.55 -3.67
C PRO A 21 16.46 6.14 -3.64
N GLU A 22 16.45 5.44 -2.52
CA GLU A 22 16.95 4.07 -2.38
C GLU A 22 15.85 3.04 -2.62
N GLU A 23 16.24 1.82 -3.00
CA GLU A 23 15.35 0.68 -3.12
C GLU A 23 14.86 0.26 -1.73
N CYS A 24 13.54 0.25 -1.54
CA CYS A 24 12.91 -0.43 -0.43
C CYS A 24 12.82 -1.93 -0.72
N CYS A 25 12.73 -2.75 0.32
CA CYS A 25 12.41 -4.17 0.19
C CYS A 25 11.53 -4.65 1.36
N GLY A 26 10.78 -5.72 1.17
CA GLY A 26 9.99 -6.28 2.25
C GLY A 26 9.19 -7.52 1.86
N VAL A 27 8.42 -8.01 2.81
CA VAL A 27 7.63 -9.23 2.69
C VAL A 27 6.16 -8.94 3.02
N ILE A 28 5.25 -9.55 2.27
CA ILE A 28 3.82 -9.59 2.56
C ILE A 28 3.50 -10.99 3.04
N LEU A 29 3.00 -11.10 4.27
CA LEU A 29 2.48 -12.34 4.82
C LEU A 29 0.95 -12.37 4.68
N GLN A 30 0.38 -13.56 4.61
CA GLN A 30 -1.07 -13.75 4.56
C GLN A 30 -1.52 -14.79 5.57
N ALA A 31 -2.61 -14.51 6.27
CA ALA A 31 -3.41 -15.53 6.96
C ALA A 31 -4.88 -15.23 6.69
N ASP A 32 -5.61 -16.26 6.24
CA ASP A 32 -7.01 -16.13 5.82
C ASP A 32 -7.21 -14.97 4.81
N THR A 33 -8.04 -13.99 5.19
CA THR A 33 -8.36 -12.79 4.43
C THR A 33 -7.51 -11.59 4.82
N GLN A 34 -6.58 -11.73 5.77
CA GLN A 34 -5.71 -10.66 6.26
C GLN A 34 -4.33 -10.74 5.62
N GLU A 35 -3.74 -9.57 5.40
CA GLU A 35 -2.38 -9.40 4.89
C GLU A 35 -1.57 -8.53 5.85
N PHE A 36 -0.29 -8.82 5.96
CA PHE A 36 0.62 -8.15 6.88
C PHE A 36 1.89 -7.75 6.14
N VAL A 37 2.13 -6.44 5.98
CA VAL A 37 3.37 -5.94 5.40
C VAL A 37 4.47 -5.93 6.46
N ARG A 38 5.64 -6.46 6.10
CA ARG A 38 6.89 -6.38 6.86
C ARG A 38 7.91 -5.65 6.00
N PRO A 39 8.06 -4.32 6.17
CA PRO A 39 9.21 -3.59 5.65
C PRO A 39 10.50 -4.23 6.16
N CYS A 40 11.47 -4.44 5.28
CA CYS A 40 12.79 -4.96 5.64
C CYS A 40 13.86 -3.93 5.32
N ARG A 41 14.94 -3.96 6.10
CA ARG A 41 16.10 -3.09 5.92
C ARG A 41 16.86 -3.51 4.67
N ASN A 42 17.22 -2.52 3.86
CA ASN A 42 18.14 -2.68 2.74
C ASN A 42 19.57 -2.41 3.23
N ILE A 43 20.43 -3.43 3.26
CA ILE A 43 21.84 -3.32 3.67
C ILE A 43 22.81 -3.10 2.50
N GLN A 44 22.32 -2.84 1.28
CA GLN A 44 23.15 -2.73 0.09
C GLN A 44 24.26 -1.68 0.22
N ASN A 45 23.98 -0.54 0.85
CA ASN A 45 25.00 0.51 1.07
C ASN A 45 26.11 0.07 2.03
N GLU A 46 25.81 -0.77 3.01
CA GLU A 46 26.80 -1.33 3.94
C GLU A 46 27.68 -2.33 3.19
N MET A 47 27.07 -3.25 2.44
CA MET A 47 27.79 -4.25 1.64
C MET A 47 28.67 -3.61 0.55
N HIS A 48 28.17 -2.57 -0.14
CA HIS A 48 28.94 -1.82 -1.13
C HIS A 48 30.13 -1.08 -0.51
N ARG A 49 29.98 -0.56 0.71
CA ARG A 49 31.06 0.13 1.42
C ARG A 49 32.16 -0.85 1.85
N ASP A 50 31.77 -2.03 2.34
CA ASP A 50 32.68 -3.00 2.91
C ASP A 50 33.39 -3.83 1.82
N ASP A 51 32.70 -4.19 0.74
CA ASP A 51 33.26 -4.86 -0.43
C ASP A 51 32.63 -4.35 -1.75
N PRO A 52 33.12 -3.22 -2.29
CA PRO A 52 32.60 -2.65 -3.53
C PRO A 52 32.90 -3.52 -4.76
N THR A 53 33.81 -4.50 -4.67
CA THR A 53 34.10 -5.40 -5.78
C THR A 53 33.03 -6.48 -5.90
N ALA A 54 32.66 -7.10 -4.77
CA ALA A 54 31.57 -8.07 -4.73
C ALA A 54 30.19 -7.41 -4.90
N TYR A 55 30.03 -6.20 -4.36
CA TYR A 55 28.77 -5.45 -4.38
C TYR A 55 28.94 -4.11 -5.10
N PRO A 56 29.04 -4.07 -6.44
CA PRO A 56 29.40 -2.85 -7.18
C PRO A 56 28.30 -1.78 -7.24
N ARG A 57 27.06 -2.11 -6.85
CA ARG A 57 25.90 -1.20 -6.87
C ARG A 57 25.63 -0.66 -5.46
N ASP A 58 25.11 0.57 -5.38
CA ASP A 58 24.59 1.15 -4.14
C ASP A 58 23.09 0.83 -3.97
N ALA A 59 22.50 1.29 -2.86
CA ALA A 59 21.11 1.04 -2.54
C ALA A 59 20.11 1.69 -3.50
N ARG A 60 20.52 2.56 -4.44
CA ARG A 60 19.60 3.19 -5.42
C ARG A 60 19.20 2.27 -6.56
N THR A 61 19.97 1.20 -6.79
CA THR A 61 19.81 0.28 -7.93
C THR A 61 19.97 -1.19 -7.53
N ALA A 62 20.03 -1.46 -6.23
CA ALA A 62 20.10 -2.79 -5.68
C ALA A 62 19.60 -2.81 -4.23
N TYR A 63 19.13 -3.98 -3.80
CA TYR A 63 18.86 -4.23 -2.40
C TYR A 63 19.46 -5.57 -1.97
N ILE A 64 19.84 -5.62 -0.70
CA ILE A 64 20.05 -6.87 0.03
C ILE A 64 19.19 -6.78 1.28
N MET A 65 18.26 -7.71 1.41
CA MET A 65 17.41 -7.78 2.59
C MET A 65 18.25 -8.20 3.81
N HIS A 66 18.13 -7.46 4.91
CA HIS A 66 18.86 -7.80 6.13
C HIS A 66 18.51 -9.21 6.63
N PRO A 67 19.50 -10.09 6.91
CA PRO A 67 19.25 -11.47 7.34
C PRO A 67 18.34 -11.60 8.58
N ASP A 68 18.55 -10.78 9.61
CA ASP A 68 17.69 -10.77 10.81
C ASP A 68 16.23 -10.44 10.52
N ASP A 69 15.95 -9.61 9.51
CA ASP A 69 14.57 -9.30 9.13
C ASP A 69 13.92 -10.52 8.47
N LEU A 70 14.67 -11.22 7.61
CA LEU A 70 14.21 -12.46 7.00
C LEU A 70 14.01 -13.58 8.04
N ILE A 71 14.91 -13.70 9.02
CA ILE A 71 14.76 -14.63 10.17
C ILE A 71 13.51 -14.29 10.96
N SER A 72 13.25 -13.01 11.23
CA SER A 72 12.07 -12.56 11.96
C SER A 72 10.78 -12.87 11.20
N VAL A 73 10.80 -12.69 9.87
CA VAL A 73 9.70 -13.07 8.99
C VAL A 73 9.44 -14.57 9.05
N HIS A 74 10.46 -15.41 8.88
CA HIS A 74 10.32 -16.87 8.95
C HIS A 74 9.80 -17.34 10.31
N LYS A 75 10.27 -16.73 11.40
CA LYS A 75 9.74 -17.00 12.74
C LYS A 75 8.26 -16.64 12.85
N GLU A 76 7.81 -15.54 12.24
CA GLU A 76 6.39 -15.19 12.20
C GLU A 76 5.58 -16.19 11.37
N VAL A 77 6.09 -16.63 10.23
CA VAL A 77 5.47 -17.67 9.39
C VAL A 77 5.20 -18.93 10.21
N GLU A 78 6.21 -19.41 10.94
CA GLU A 78 6.12 -20.62 11.76
C GLU A 78 5.22 -20.43 12.99
N THR A 79 5.42 -19.37 13.75
CA THR A 79 4.75 -19.21 15.06
C THR A 79 3.32 -18.69 14.94
N GLN A 80 3.03 -17.88 13.92
CA GLN A 80 1.71 -17.26 13.73
C GLN A 80 0.94 -17.87 12.55
N HIS A 81 1.50 -18.87 11.87
CA HIS A 81 0.89 -19.56 10.73
C HIS A 81 0.50 -18.59 9.60
N ARG A 82 1.39 -17.65 9.31
CA ARG A 82 1.22 -16.61 8.29
C ARG A 82 2.17 -16.87 7.12
N PRO A 83 1.84 -17.74 6.16
CA PRO A 83 2.70 -18.00 5.01
C PRO A 83 3.07 -16.72 4.26
N ILE A 84 4.26 -16.74 3.64
CA ILE A 84 4.71 -15.67 2.75
C ILE A 84 3.82 -15.68 1.51
N LYS A 85 3.19 -14.53 1.23
CA LYS A 85 2.39 -14.31 0.04
C LYS A 85 3.23 -13.72 -1.09
N ALA A 86 4.02 -12.70 -0.78
CA ALA A 86 4.82 -11.99 -1.75
C ALA A 86 6.07 -11.37 -1.13
N PHE A 87 7.14 -11.27 -1.92
CA PHE A 87 8.21 -10.31 -1.70
C PHE A 87 7.93 -9.06 -2.52
N TYR A 88 8.40 -7.90 -2.07
CA TYR A 88 8.34 -6.68 -2.85
C TYR A 88 9.61 -5.86 -2.72
N HIS A 89 9.93 -5.12 -3.77
CA HIS A 89 10.94 -4.07 -3.75
C HIS A 89 10.54 -2.92 -4.68
N SER A 90 11.23 -1.79 -4.57
CA SER A 90 11.02 -0.64 -5.45
C SER A 90 12.19 -0.41 -6.40
N HIS A 91 11.89 0.15 -7.57
CA HIS A 91 12.83 0.62 -8.57
C HIS A 91 12.75 2.16 -8.65
N PRO A 92 13.62 2.90 -7.95
CA PRO A 92 13.73 4.35 -8.05
C PRO A 92 14.20 4.78 -9.43
N ASN A 93 13.45 5.67 -10.08
CA ASN A 93 13.76 6.22 -11.41
C ASN A 93 13.89 5.17 -12.53
N HIS A 94 13.28 4.00 -12.35
CA HIS A 94 13.28 2.91 -13.31
C HIS A 94 11.89 2.30 -13.47
N GLU A 95 11.64 1.65 -14.61
CA GLU A 95 10.41 0.91 -14.86
C GLU A 95 10.29 -0.31 -13.94
N ALA A 96 9.06 -0.78 -13.73
CA ALA A 96 8.82 -2.04 -13.04
C ALA A 96 9.08 -3.19 -14.02
N TYR A 97 10.20 -3.87 -13.86
CA TYR A 97 10.55 -5.09 -14.56
C TYR A 97 11.25 -6.04 -13.59
N PHE A 98 11.20 -7.34 -13.86
CA PHE A 98 11.93 -8.32 -13.07
C PHE A 98 13.27 -8.59 -13.73
N SER A 99 14.35 -8.08 -13.14
CA SER A 99 15.69 -8.17 -13.72
C SER A 99 16.25 -9.59 -13.62
N GLU A 100 17.28 -9.89 -14.42
CA GLU A 100 17.99 -11.17 -14.31
C GLU A 100 18.62 -11.38 -12.92
N LYS A 101 18.99 -10.29 -12.23
CA LYS A 101 19.45 -10.37 -10.84
C LYS A 101 18.31 -10.77 -9.91
N ASP A 102 17.13 -10.17 -10.06
CA ASP A 102 15.97 -10.50 -9.22
C ASP A 102 15.57 -11.97 -9.40
N LYS A 103 15.58 -12.46 -10.64
CA LYS A 103 15.37 -13.88 -10.93
C LYS A 103 16.42 -14.75 -10.26
N SER A 104 17.70 -14.40 -10.40
CA SER A 104 18.80 -15.16 -9.80
C SER A 104 18.68 -15.22 -8.27
N ASP A 105 18.26 -14.14 -7.63
CA ASP A 105 18.10 -14.07 -6.16
C ASP A 105 16.84 -14.82 -5.68
N ALA A 106 15.81 -14.88 -6.51
CA ALA A 106 14.57 -15.60 -6.25
C ALA A 106 14.68 -17.12 -6.44
N MET A 107 15.80 -17.62 -6.96
CA MET A 107 16.00 -19.04 -7.30
C MET A 107 17.08 -19.71 -6.47
N VAL A 108 16.88 -21.00 -6.22
CA VAL A 108 17.87 -21.93 -5.70
C VAL A 108 17.87 -23.18 -6.58
N TRP A 109 19.05 -23.54 -7.09
CA TRP A 109 19.26 -24.76 -7.88
C TRP A 109 18.34 -24.89 -9.12
N GLY A 110 17.96 -23.75 -9.72
CA GLY A 110 17.10 -23.70 -10.90
C GLY A 110 15.60 -23.70 -10.61
N GLU A 111 15.20 -23.71 -9.33
CA GLU A 111 13.80 -23.63 -8.90
C GLU A 111 13.57 -22.41 -8.00
N PRO A 112 12.33 -21.92 -7.84
CA PRO A 112 12.02 -20.84 -6.90
C PRO A 112 12.42 -21.20 -5.48
N ALA A 113 13.17 -20.31 -4.81
CA ALA A 113 13.49 -20.47 -3.38
C ALA A 113 12.24 -20.50 -2.49
N TYR A 114 11.17 -19.84 -2.95
CA TYR A 114 9.86 -19.83 -2.30
C TYR A 114 8.77 -20.23 -3.31
N PRO A 115 8.44 -21.54 -3.40
CA PRO A 115 7.39 -22.01 -4.31
C PRO A 115 6.04 -21.35 -4.04
N GLY A 116 5.38 -20.89 -5.10
CA GLY A 116 4.06 -20.24 -5.03
C GLY A 116 4.09 -18.77 -4.56
N VAL A 117 5.24 -18.22 -4.18
CA VAL A 117 5.37 -16.81 -3.79
C VAL A 117 5.49 -15.90 -5.01
N VAL A 118 4.89 -14.71 -4.92
CA VAL A 118 4.91 -13.68 -5.96
C VAL A 118 5.93 -12.60 -5.63
N TYR A 119 6.56 -12.02 -6.66
CA TYR A 119 7.49 -10.90 -6.52
C TYR A 119 6.86 -9.63 -7.09
N LEU A 120 6.76 -8.59 -6.27
CA LEU A 120 6.21 -7.29 -6.65
C LEU A 120 7.34 -6.29 -6.89
N VAL A 121 7.26 -5.57 -8.01
CA VAL A 121 8.20 -4.50 -8.37
C VAL A 121 7.44 -3.18 -8.46
N ILE A 122 7.88 -2.21 -7.67
CA ILE A 122 7.23 -0.89 -7.54
C ILE A 122 8.07 0.15 -8.28
N SER A 123 7.60 0.65 -9.41
CA SER A 123 8.24 1.77 -10.11
C SER A 123 7.87 3.09 -9.43
N ILE A 124 8.88 3.86 -9.02
CA ILE A 124 8.71 5.13 -8.33
C ILE A 124 9.65 6.19 -8.91
N TYR A 125 9.13 7.39 -9.13
CA TYR A 125 9.88 8.57 -9.53
C TYR A 125 9.54 9.69 -8.55
N GLU A 126 10.53 10.13 -7.77
CA GLU A 126 10.35 11.09 -6.69
C GLU A 126 9.28 10.62 -5.69
N ASP A 127 8.14 11.31 -5.61
CA ASP A 127 7.02 10.99 -4.72
C ASP A 127 5.89 10.18 -5.40
N THR A 128 6.08 9.83 -6.67
CA THR A 128 5.04 9.31 -7.56
C THR A 128 5.27 7.83 -7.89
N ILE A 129 4.37 6.98 -7.42
CA ILE A 129 4.30 5.57 -7.87
C ILE A 129 3.73 5.55 -9.28
N ARG A 130 4.51 5.05 -10.25
CA ARG A 130 4.09 4.94 -11.65
C ARG A 130 3.26 3.69 -11.88
N ILE A 131 3.81 2.54 -11.48
CA ILE A 131 3.18 1.23 -11.68
C ILE A 131 3.72 0.22 -10.67
N VAL A 132 2.88 -0.73 -10.28
CA VAL A 132 3.28 -1.92 -9.53
C VAL A 132 3.01 -3.12 -10.41
N LYS A 133 4.03 -3.94 -10.64
CA LYS A 133 3.91 -5.20 -11.38
C LYS A 133 4.19 -6.39 -10.48
N ALA A 134 3.67 -7.54 -10.86
CA ALA A 134 3.88 -8.81 -10.17
C ALA A 134 4.48 -9.84 -11.11
N TYR A 135 5.31 -10.71 -10.55
CA TYR A 135 5.97 -11.79 -11.24
C TYR A 135 5.80 -13.08 -10.45
N ALA A 136 5.34 -14.14 -11.12
CA ALA A 136 5.12 -15.44 -10.52
C ALA A 136 5.81 -16.52 -11.36
N TRP A 137 6.26 -17.59 -10.70
CA TRP A 137 6.86 -18.73 -11.37
C TRP A 137 5.86 -19.43 -12.31
N ASP A 138 6.29 -19.72 -13.53
CA ASP A 138 5.57 -20.54 -14.48
C ASP A 138 6.32 -21.87 -14.68
N GLU A 139 5.71 -22.97 -14.23
CA GLU A 139 6.33 -24.30 -14.27
C GLU A 139 6.68 -24.77 -15.69
N VAL A 140 5.91 -24.33 -16.69
CA VAL A 140 6.08 -24.76 -18.08
C VAL A 140 7.26 -24.05 -18.73
N LYS A 141 7.41 -22.74 -18.46
CA LYS A 141 8.51 -21.93 -18.97
C LYS A 141 9.76 -22.01 -18.12
N SER A 142 9.63 -22.50 -16.88
CA SER A 142 10.68 -22.49 -15.86
C SER A 142 11.29 -21.09 -15.71
N ASP A 143 10.43 -20.07 -15.70
CA ASP A 143 10.81 -18.67 -15.56
C ASP A 143 9.70 -17.89 -14.84
N PHE A 144 10.05 -16.72 -14.30
CA PHE A 144 9.10 -15.78 -13.73
C PHE A 144 8.41 -14.99 -14.85
N ILE A 145 7.09 -15.08 -14.90
CA ILE A 145 6.27 -14.35 -15.85
C ILE A 145 5.51 -13.21 -15.17
N GLU A 146 5.29 -12.12 -15.91
CA GLU A 146 4.43 -11.04 -15.44
C GLU A 146 3.00 -11.56 -15.24
N VAL A 147 2.44 -11.29 -14.07
CA VAL A 147 1.05 -11.59 -13.72
C VAL A 147 0.33 -10.31 -13.32
N VAL A 148 -0.98 -10.28 -13.57
CA VAL A 148 -1.81 -9.12 -13.22
C VAL A 148 -1.84 -8.93 -11.70
N VAL A 149 -1.49 -7.73 -11.25
CA VAL A 149 -1.79 -7.22 -9.91
C VAL A 149 -3.23 -6.77 -9.90
N GLN A 150 -4.08 -7.49 -9.18
CA GLN A 150 -5.40 -7.02 -8.83
C GLN A 150 -5.33 -6.49 -7.41
N LYS A 151 -5.93 -5.33 -7.19
CA LYS A 151 -6.42 -5.05 -5.85
C LYS A 151 -7.65 -5.92 -5.69
N THR A 152 -7.83 -6.57 -4.54
CA THR A 152 -9.13 -7.17 -4.24
C THR A 152 -10.15 -6.10 -4.60
N PRO A 153 -11.17 -6.40 -5.42
CA PRO A 153 -12.35 -5.54 -5.42
C PRO A 153 -12.64 -5.32 -3.95
N SER A 154 -12.82 -4.08 -3.52
CA SER A 154 -13.41 -3.77 -2.23
C SER A 154 -14.62 -4.70 -2.11
N GLY A 155 -14.43 -5.82 -1.43
CA GLY A 155 -15.04 -7.07 -1.87
C GLY A 155 -16.42 -7.07 -1.32
N ALA A 156 -17.43 -6.69 -2.13
CA ALA A 156 -18.78 -6.43 -1.62
C ALA A 156 -18.69 -5.80 -0.23
N MET A 157 -17.98 -4.66 -0.10
CA MET A 157 -17.76 -4.10 1.22
C MET A 157 -19.10 -3.98 1.89
N GLN A 158 -19.20 -4.56 3.09
CA GLN A 158 -20.25 -4.20 4.02
C GLN A 158 -20.34 -2.69 3.94
N THR A 159 -21.44 -2.21 3.37
CA THR A 159 -21.56 -0.81 3.02
C THR A 159 -21.54 -0.08 4.34
N ALA A 160 -20.40 0.54 4.65
CA ALA A 160 -20.25 1.24 5.90
C ALA A 160 -21.03 2.53 5.76
N SER A 161 -21.70 2.89 6.84
CA SER A 161 -22.43 4.14 6.94
C SER A 161 -21.86 4.88 8.12
N LEU A 162 -21.10 5.95 7.87
CA LEU A 162 -20.54 6.79 8.91
C LEU A 162 -21.26 8.12 8.95
N LYS A 163 -21.70 8.52 10.14
CA LYS A 163 -22.26 9.85 10.39
C LYS A 163 -21.20 10.71 11.05
N VAL A 164 -20.90 11.84 10.42
CA VAL A 164 -19.94 12.82 10.91
C VAL A 164 -20.55 14.22 10.97
N ARG A 165 -20.09 15.01 11.92
CA ARG A 165 -20.24 16.45 11.92
C ARG A 165 -19.02 17.06 11.25
N LEU A 166 -19.26 17.80 10.18
CA LEU A 166 -18.28 18.63 9.51
C LEU A 166 -18.44 20.06 10.00
N THR A 167 -17.35 20.71 10.39
CA THR A 167 -17.31 22.15 10.68
C THR A 167 -16.33 22.81 9.71
N PHE A 168 -16.86 23.71 8.89
CA PHE A 168 -16.14 24.40 7.82
C PHE A 168 -15.60 25.73 8.34
N PRO A 169 -14.30 26.04 8.13
CA PRO A 169 -13.77 27.36 8.41
C PRO A 169 -14.31 28.39 7.38
N PRO A 170 -14.33 29.70 7.71
CA PRO A 170 -14.94 30.74 6.88
C PRO A 170 -14.49 30.71 5.41
N GLU A 171 -13.21 30.47 5.16
CA GLU A 171 -12.61 30.42 3.83
C GLU A 171 -13.08 29.24 2.97
N LYS A 172 -13.75 28.24 3.57
CA LYS A 172 -14.22 27.03 2.90
C LYS A 172 -15.74 26.93 2.75
N ILE A 173 -16.51 27.84 3.35
CA ILE A 173 -17.98 27.78 3.37
C ILE A 173 -18.57 27.84 1.96
N THR A 174 -17.92 28.54 1.02
CA THR A 174 -18.38 28.68 -0.37
C THR A 174 -17.86 27.58 -1.30
N GLU A 175 -17.00 26.67 -0.82
CA GLU A 175 -16.46 25.59 -1.65
C GLU A 175 -17.39 24.36 -1.66
N PRO A 176 -17.61 23.70 -2.80
CA PRO A 176 -18.50 22.53 -2.90
C PRO A 176 -17.78 21.24 -2.44
N ILE A 177 -17.19 21.28 -1.24
CA ILE A 177 -16.35 20.20 -0.70
C ILE A 177 -17.10 18.87 -0.65
N ILE A 178 -18.37 18.86 -0.22
CA ILE A 178 -19.19 17.65 -0.15
C ILE A 178 -19.38 17.02 -1.54
N TYR A 179 -19.50 17.85 -2.58
CA TYR A 179 -19.57 17.37 -3.96
C TYR A 179 -18.24 16.73 -4.38
N TYR A 180 -17.11 17.36 -4.06
CA TYR A 180 -15.80 16.83 -4.41
C TYR A 180 -15.52 15.48 -3.77
N ILE A 181 -15.85 15.30 -2.48
CA ILE A 181 -15.61 14.00 -1.84
C ILE A 181 -16.46 12.88 -2.45
N GLY A 182 -17.70 13.17 -2.87
CA GLY A 182 -18.56 12.19 -3.54
C GLY A 182 -18.01 11.76 -4.91
N GLN A 183 -17.37 12.68 -5.64
CA GLN A 183 -16.76 12.39 -6.93
C GLN A 183 -15.39 11.70 -6.80
N GLN A 184 -14.58 12.12 -5.83
CA GLN A 184 -13.19 11.67 -5.70
C GLN A 184 -13.04 10.36 -4.94
N PHE A 185 -13.97 10.06 -4.02
CA PHE A 185 -13.86 8.94 -3.10
C PHE A 185 -15.03 7.96 -3.18
N ARG A 186 -15.71 7.80 -4.32
CA ARG A 186 -16.77 6.77 -4.52
C ARG A 186 -17.76 6.59 -3.34
N VAL A 187 -18.02 7.66 -2.58
CA VAL A 187 -18.92 7.69 -1.43
C VAL A 187 -20.21 8.36 -1.85
N VAL A 188 -21.33 7.81 -1.39
CA VAL A 188 -22.63 8.46 -1.47
C VAL A 188 -22.80 9.32 -0.23
N THR A 189 -22.98 10.62 -0.43
CA THR A 189 -23.14 11.60 0.65
C THR A 189 -24.61 11.94 0.85
N ASN A 190 -25.08 11.93 2.11
CA ASN A 190 -26.42 12.37 2.46
C ASN A 190 -26.36 13.42 3.59
N ILE A 191 -26.78 14.64 3.28
CA ILE A 191 -26.83 15.75 4.23
C ILE A 191 -28.06 15.55 5.13
N ARG A 192 -27.83 15.27 6.42
CA ARG A 192 -28.89 15.05 7.40
C ARG A 192 -29.36 16.34 8.04
N ARG A 193 -28.43 17.24 8.34
CA ARG A 193 -28.68 18.60 8.86
C ARG A 193 -27.55 19.50 8.39
N ALA A 194 -27.84 20.77 8.17
CA ALA A 194 -26.82 21.77 7.87
C ALA A 194 -27.23 23.11 8.47
N ASN A 195 -26.23 23.88 8.87
CA ASN A 195 -26.37 25.29 9.18
C ASN A 195 -25.23 26.04 8.52
N VAL A 196 -25.55 27.13 7.83
CA VAL A 196 -24.56 27.97 7.15
C VAL A 196 -24.86 29.42 7.51
N THR A 197 -23.86 30.09 8.09
CA THR A 197 -23.85 31.53 8.35
C THR A 197 -22.66 32.15 7.61
N GLU A 198 -22.55 33.48 7.65
CA GLU A 198 -21.40 34.20 7.04
C GLU A 198 -20.07 33.87 7.75
N GLU A 199 -20.12 33.51 9.02
CA GLU A 199 -18.93 33.30 9.86
C GLU A 199 -18.64 31.81 10.16
N SER A 200 -19.61 30.92 9.95
CA SER A 200 -19.46 29.49 10.29
C SER A 200 -20.40 28.61 9.49
N GLY A 201 -19.95 27.41 9.12
CA GLY A 201 -20.80 26.38 8.52
C GLY A 201 -20.60 25.05 9.21
N TRP A 202 -21.68 24.34 9.54
CA TRP A 202 -21.58 22.94 9.93
C TRP A 202 -22.60 22.07 9.20
N VAL A 203 -22.20 20.84 8.93
CA VAL A 203 -23.03 19.84 8.24
C VAL A 203 -22.93 18.51 8.95
N MET A 204 -24.08 17.93 9.28
CA MET A 204 -24.19 16.54 9.70
C MET A 204 -24.33 15.69 8.44
N LEU A 205 -23.24 15.02 8.07
CA LEU A 205 -23.14 14.25 6.85
C LEU A 205 -23.11 12.76 7.16
N GLU A 206 -23.97 12.01 6.50
CA GLU A 206 -23.83 10.56 6.41
C GLU A 206 -23.09 10.22 5.12
N MET A 207 -22.00 9.48 5.25
CA MET A 207 -21.24 8.94 4.13
C MET A 207 -21.46 7.44 4.06
N ARG A 208 -21.88 6.96 2.89
CA ARG A 208 -22.07 5.54 2.61
C ARG A 208 -21.15 5.08 1.51
N GLY A 209 -20.52 3.94 1.72
CA GLY A 209 -19.72 3.31 0.67
C GLY A 209 -18.60 2.48 1.24
N ALA A 210 -17.51 2.49 0.51
CA ALA A 210 -16.23 1.95 0.88
C ALA A 210 -15.77 2.39 2.29
N SER A 211 -15.68 1.61 3.37
CA SER A 211 -14.94 2.00 4.60
C SER A 211 -13.57 2.64 4.31
N ASP A 212 -12.77 2.07 3.39
CA ASP A 212 -11.48 2.63 2.96
C ASP A 212 -11.66 3.94 2.17
N GLU A 213 -12.68 4.01 1.33
CA GLU A 213 -13.06 5.25 0.65
C GLU A 213 -13.59 6.33 1.61
N ILE A 214 -14.33 5.95 2.66
CA ILE A 214 -14.81 6.81 3.73
C ILE A 214 -13.62 7.33 4.54
N GLU A 215 -12.66 6.47 4.90
CA GLU A 215 -11.42 6.88 5.57
C GLU A 215 -10.63 7.88 4.71
N ARG A 216 -10.43 7.59 3.42
CA ARG A 216 -9.77 8.52 2.49
C ARG A 216 -10.50 9.87 2.36
N ALA A 217 -11.83 9.85 2.32
CA ALA A 217 -12.64 11.07 2.31
C ALA A 217 -12.47 11.88 3.61
N ILE A 218 -12.42 11.22 4.77
CA ILE A 218 -12.19 11.86 6.06
C ILE A 218 -10.79 12.48 6.14
N ASP A 219 -9.77 11.75 5.71
CA ASP A 219 -8.39 12.23 5.71
C ASP A 219 -8.23 13.46 4.79
N TYR A 220 -8.87 13.43 3.62
CA TYR A 220 -8.95 14.60 2.75
C TYR A 220 -9.60 15.80 3.44
N LEU A 221 -10.77 15.61 4.07
CA LEU A 221 -11.48 16.69 4.79
C LEU A 221 -10.61 17.31 5.88
N LYS A 222 -9.94 16.48 6.69
CA LYS A 222 -9.00 16.94 7.73
C LYS A 222 -7.83 17.71 7.12
N ASN A 223 -7.26 17.24 6.01
CA ASN A 223 -6.14 17.88 5.33
C ASN A 223 -6.50 19.28 4.79
N ILE A 224 -7.73 19.48 4.32
CA ILE A 224 -8.23 20.80 3.90
C ILE A 224 -8.77 21.65 5.06
N LYS A 225 -8.46 21.25 6.30
CA LYS A 225 -8.85 21.92 7.56
C LYS A 225 -10.35 21.97 7.84
N VAL A 226 -11.15 21.09 7.23
CA VAL A 226 -12.51 20.82 7.71
C VAL A 226 -12.40 19.96 8.96
N GLN A 227 -12.99 20.41 10.07
CA GLN A 227 -13.04 19.60 11.28
C GLN A 227 -14.06 18.48 11.10
N VAL A 228 -13.71 17.26 11.48
CA VAL A 228 -14.54 16.06 11.33
C VAL A 228 -14.69 15.40 12.70
N GLU A 229 -15.92 15.37 13.22
CA GLU A 229 -16.25 14.73 14.49
C GLU A 229 -17.25 13.58 14.25
N PRO A 230 -17.05 12.37 14.77
CA PRO A 230 -18.04 11.31 14.67
C PRO A 230 -19.30 11.67 15.47
N VAL A 231 -20.47 11.29 14.97
CA VAL A 231 -21.74 11.45 15.68
C VAL A 231 -21.97 10.19 16.52
N GLU A 232 -22.02 10.31 17.85
CA GLU A 232 -22.21 9.17 18.75
C GLU A 232 -23.48 8.37 18.39
N GLY A 233 -23.30 7.06 18.14
CA GLY A 233 -24.39 6.13 17.84
C GLY A 233 -24.07 4.96 16.91
N ASP A 234 -22.97 4.99 16.14
CA ASP A 234 -22.64 3.95 15.14
C ASP A 234 -21.19 3.42 15.27
N VAL A 235 -20.77 2.98 16.46
CA VAL A 235 -19.67 2.00 16.53
C VAL A 235 -20.29 0.64 16.24
N VAL A 236 -20.42 0.31 14.96
CA VAL A 236 -20.74 -1.08 14.57
C VAL A 236 -19.45 -1.87 14.68
N GLN A 237 -19.45 -2.82 15.62
CA GLN A 237 -18.39 -3.78 15.89
C GLN A 237 -18.15 -4.73 14.71
#